data_AF-A0AA36GTX8-F1
#
_entry.id   AF-A0AA36GTX8-F1
#
_cell.length_a   1.000
_cell.length_b   1.000
_cell.length_c   1.000
_cell.angle_alpha   90.00
_cell.angle_beta   90.00
_cell.angle_gamma   90.00
#
_symmetry.space_group_name_H-M   'P 1'
#
loop_
_entity.id
_entity.type
_entity.pdbx_description
1 polymer ?
#
loop_
_entity_poly.entity_id
_entity_poly.type
_entity_poly.pdbx_seq_one_letter_code
_entity_poly.pdbx_strand_id
1 'polypeptide(L)'
;MFSFVPVVLLVAIIARTQALECYKGLKDGYPPATRQLCPPGTKHCYANTVMKESKQIINTSYGCATSASCKKEGCETSKYGGKSIQPGYVKMCCCASDGCNKS
;
A
#
# COMPACT_ATOMS: atom_id res chain seq x y z
N MET A 1 -20.49 43.59 -8.54
CA MET A 1 -20.67 42.37 -7.71
C MET A 1 -19.83 41.26 -8.33
N PHE A 2 -18.65 41.00 -7.78
CA PHE A 2 -17.77 39.96 -8.30
C PHE A 2 -18.32 38.58 -7.93
N SER A 3 -18.49 37.75 -8.95
CA SER A 3 -19.06 36.40 -8.85
C SER A 3 -18.07 35.48 -8.13
N PHE A 4 -18.32 35.17 -6.85
CA PHE A 4 -17.51 34.27 -6.01
C PHE A 4 -17.69 32.77 -6.34
N VAL A 5 -18.57 32.45 -7.29
CA VAL A 5 -18.97 31.08 -7.64
C VAL A 5 -17.82 30.19 -8.16
N PRO A 6 -16.84 30.66 -8.98
CA PRO A 6 -15.84 29.75 -9.54
C PRO A 6 -14.77 29.30 -8.51
N VAL A 7 -14.54 30.07 -7.45
CA VAL A 7 -13.51 29.77 -6.44
C VAL A 7 -13.96 28.65 -5.51
N VAL A 8 -15.23 28.64 -5.10
CA VAL A 8 -15.77 27.59 -4.21
C VAL A 8 -15.80 26.23 -4.93
N LEU A 9 -16.10 26.21 -6.23
CA LEU A 9 -16.06 24.99 -7.03
C LEU A 9 -14.62 24.46 -7.21
N LEU A 10 -13.64 25.34 -7.41
CA LEU A 10 -12.22 24.98 -7.47
C LEU A 10 -11.70 24.39 -6.14
N VAL A 11 -12.07 24.99 -5.00
CA VAL A 11 -11.71 24.46 -3.67
C VAL A 11 -12.38 23.09 -3.42
N ALA A 12 -13.61 22.87 -3.87
CA ALA A 12 -14.27 21.57 -3.77
C ALA A 12 -13.61 20.49 -4.65
N ILE A 13 -13.02 20.86 -5.80
CA ILE A 13 -12.27 19.94 -6.66
C ILE A 13 -10.89 19.62 -6.07
N ILE A 14 -10.22 20.60 -5.47
CA ILE A 14 -8.92 20.40 -4.79
C ILE A 14 -9.09 19.62 -3.48
N ALA A 15 -10.24 19.78 -2.80
CA ALA A 15 -10.63 19.01 -1.63
C ALA A 15 -11.17 17.60 -1.96
N ARG A 16 -11.24 17.20 -3.24
CA ARG A 16 -11.32 15.78 -3.62
C ARG A 16 -9.98 15.13 -3.29
N THR A 17 -9.81 14.90 -2.01
CA THR A 17 -8.99 13.86 -1.42
C THR A 17 -9.01 12.66 -2.35
N GLN A 18 -7.88 12.44 -3.00
CA GLN A 18 -7.60 11.27 -3.80
C GLN A 18 -7.81 10.06 -2.90
N ALA A 19 -9.02 9.49 -2.95
CA ALA A 19 -9.39 8.31 -2.22
C ALA A 19 -8.69 7.14 -2.92
N LEU A 20 -7.43 6.91 -2.54
CA LEU A 20 -6.62 5.84 -3.09
C LEU A 20 -7.30 4.51 -2.78
N GLU A 21 -7.50 3.66 -3.77
CA GLU A 21 -7.99 2.30 -3.58
C GLU A 21 -6.82 1.34 -3.67
N CYS A 22 -6.65 0.47 -2.67
CA CYS A 22 -5.60 -0.55 -2.68
C CYS A 22 -6.22 -1.94 -2.44
N TYR A 23 -5.52 -2.98 -2.88
CA TYR A 23 -5.84 -4.32 -2.39
C TYR A 23 -5.49 -4.40 -0.90
N LYS A 24 -6.36 -5.03 -0.12
CA LYS A 24 -6.17 -5.29 1.31
C LYS A 24 -6.49 -6.76 1.60
N GLY A 25 -5.63 -7.42 2.38
CA GLY A 25 -5.78 -8.82 2.74
C GLY A 25 -4.56 -9.64 2.37
N LEU A 26 -4.75 -10.95 2.18
CA LEU A 26 -3.70 -11.91 1.86
C LEU A 26 -3.91 -12.45 0.43
N LYS A 27 -2.83 -12.70 -0.30
CA LYS A 27 -2.89 -13.29 -1.66
C LYS A 27 -3.54 -14.67 -1.65
N ASP A 28 -3.06 -15.53 -0.75
CA ASP A 28 -3.46 -16.94 -0.63
C ASP A 28 -3.97 -17.25 0.79
N GLY A 29 -4.60 -16.27 1.45
CA GLY A 29 -5.03 -16.38 2.85
C GLY A 29 -6.43 -15.81 3.10
N TYR A 30 -6.87 -15.92 4.36
CA TYR A 30 -8.15 -15.38 4.81
C TYR A 30 -7.94 -14.14 5.68
N PRO A 31 -8.57 -12.99 5.36
CA PRO A 31 -9.44 -12.74 4.21
C PRO A 31 -8.65 -12.60 2.89
N PRO A 32 -9.26 -12.98 1.75
CA PRO A 32 -8.64 -12.83 0.43
C PRO A 32 -8.43 -11.35 0.10
N ALA A 33 -7.44 -11.07 -0.75
CA ALA A 33 -7.13 -9.72 -1.17
C ALA A 33 -8.29 -9.08 -1.97
N THR A 34 -8.92 -8.07 -1.40
CA THR A 34 -9.99 -7.29 -2.05
C THR A 34 -9.61 -5.82 -2.17
N ARG A 35 -10.09 -5.13 -3.21
CA ARG A 35 -9.94 -3.68 -3.30
C ARG A 35 -10.74 -3.00 -2.21
N GLN A 36 -10.12 -2.05 -1.52
CA GLN A 36 -10.76 -1.23 -0.52
C GLN A 36 -10.22 0.20 -0.59
N LEU A 37 -11.11 1.16 -0.35
CA LEU A 37 -10.76 2.56 -0.16
C LEU A 37 -9.79 2.69 1.01
N CYS A 38 -8.72 3.43 0.80
CA CYS A 38 -7.72 3.66 1.82
C CYS A 38 -8.17 4.71 2.85
N PRO A 39 -7.77 4.54 4.12
CA PRO A 39 -8.08 5.52 5.15
C PRO A 39 -7.39 6.86 4.86
N PRO A 40 -7.96 7.98 5.36
CA PRO A 40 -7.36 9.29 5.21
C PRO A 40 -5.93 9.31 5.76
N GLY A 41 -5.03 10.02 5.08
CA GLY A 41 -3.62 10.12 5.45
C GLY A 41 -2.71 9.03 4.86
N THR A 42 -3.28 7.98 4.27
CA THR A 42 -2.50 7.05 3.44
C THR A 42 -2.43 7.55 2.00
N LYS A 43 -1.25 7.43 1.40
CA LYS A 43 -0.94 7.94 0.06
C LYS A 43 -0.31 6.89 -0.85
N HIS A 44 -0.06 5.70 -0.32
CA HIS A 44 0.55 4.60 -1.04
C HIS A 44 -0.21 3.30 -0.76
N CYS A 45 -0.18 2.40 -1.72
CA CYS A 45 -0.46 0.99 -1.51
C CYS A 45 0.85 0.26 -1.18
N TYR A 46 0.77 -0.79 -0.37
CA TYR A 46 1.88 -1.71 -0.17
C TYR A 46 1.49 -3.15 -0.53
N ALA A 47 2.49 -3.91 -0.98
CA ALA A 47 2.49 -5.36 -1.07
C ALA A 47 3.69 -5.89 -0.30
N ASN A 48 3.47 -6.70 0.73
CA ASN A 48 4.51 -7.23 1.59
C ASN A 48 4.58 -8.75 1.45
N THR A 49 5.65 -9.24 0.84
CA THR A 49 5.88 -10.66 0.57
C THR A 49 6.94 -11.22 1.51
N VAL A 50 6.55 -12.20 2.30
CA VAL A 50 7.45 -12.93 3.21
C VAL A 50 7.94 -14.19 2.49
N MET A 51 9.25 -14.42 2.49
CA MET A 51 9.93 -15.49 1.78
C MET A 51 10.91 -16.22 2.70
N LYS A 52 11.07 -17.53 2.52
CA LYS A 52 12.15 -18.31 3.15
C LYS A 52 13.49 -18.03 2.49
N GLU A 53 14.59 -18.45 3.11
CA GLU A 53 15.92 -18.39 2.49
C GLU A 53 16.01 -19.13 1.14
N SER A 54 15.23 -20.20 0.97
CA SER A 54 15.09 -20.93 -0.30
C SER A 54 14.38 -20.14 -1.41
N LYS A 55 14.09 -18.85 -1.19
CA LYS A 55 13.27 -17.98 -2.05
C LYS A 55 11.83 -18.45 -2.24
N GLN A 56 11.37 -19.42 -1.44
CA GLN A 56 9.97 -19.83 -1.42
C GLN A 56 9.12 -18.74 -0.78
N ILE A 57 8.08 -18.28 -1.48
CA ILE A 57 7.11 -17.33 -0.94
C ILE A 57 6.26 -18.05 0.11
N ILE A 58 6.20 -17.48 1.31
CA ILE A 58 5.35 -17.96 2.41
C ILE A 58 3.98 -17.32 2.29
N ASN A 59 3.94 -15.99 2.15
CA ASN A 59 2.70 -15.24 2.04
C ASN A 59 2.95 -13.85 1.47
N THR A 60 1.94 -13.28 0.83
CA THR A 60 1.91 -11.87 0.42
C THR A 60 0.70 -11.19 1.04
N SER A 61 0.94 -10.11 1.78
CA SER A 61 -0.10 -9.25 2.33
C SER A 61 -0.16 -7.93 1.57
N TYR A 62 -1.36 -7.34 1.53
CA TYR A 62 -1.63 -6.09 0.82
C TYR A 62 -2.33 -5.10 1.76
N GLY A 63 -2.10 -3.81 1.54
CA GLY A 63 -2.86 -2.76 2.21
C GLY A 63 -2.46 -1.35 1.79
N CYS A 64 -2.89 -0.39 2.59
CA CYS A 64 -2.59 1.03 2.43
C CYS A 64 -1.47 1.44 3.40
N ALA A 65 -0.57 2.31 2.95
CA ALA A 65 0.56 2.83 3.69
C ALA A 65 0.58 4.36 3.67
N THR A 66 1.06 4.93 4.77
CA THR A 66 1.43 6.34 4.84
C THR A 66 2.81 6.52 4.22
N SER A 67 3.17 7.76 3.88
CA SER A 67 4.51 8.09 3.39
C SER A 67 5.62 7.85 4.43
N ALA A 68 5.27 7.66 5.71
CA ALA A 68 6.22 7.25 6.75
C ALA A 68 6.62 5.77 6.60
N SER A 69 5.66 4.91 6.25
CA SER A 69 5.89 3.47 6.02
C SER A 69 6.47 3.22 4.63
N CYS A 70 6.02 3.97 3.62
CA CYS A 70 6.51 3.92 2.25
C CYS A 70 7.26 5.21 1.92
N LYS A 71 8.56 5.26 2.26
CA LYS A 71 9.41 6.44 2.02
C LYS A 71 9.68 6.71 0.53
N LYS A 72 9.67 5.67 -0.29
CA LYS A 72 9.86 5.73 -1.74
C LYS A 72 8.99 4.68 -2.44
N GLU A 73 8.60 4.94 -3.67
CA GLU A 73 7.99 3.94 -4.54
C GLU A 73 9.02 2.91 -4.98
N GLY A 74 8.55 1.69 -5.27
CA GLY A 74 9.39 0.56 -5.63
C GLY A 74 9.45 -0.51 -4.54
N CYS A 75 10.30 -1.50 -4.77
CA CYS A 75 10.42 -2.67 -3.90
C CYS A 75 11.75 -2.66 -3.13
N GLU A 76 11.67 -2.92 -1.84
CA GLU A 76 12.81 -3.13 -0.96
C GLU A 76 12.75 -4.54 -0.37
N THR A 77 13.89 -5.23 -0.37
CA THR A 77 14.00 -6.57 0.23
C THR A 77 14.91 -6.50 1.44
N SER A 78 14.40 -6.90 2.59
CA SER A 78 15.12 -6.91 3.86
C SER A 78 15.20 -8.33 4.39
N LYS A 79 16.34 -8.72 4.93
CA LYS A 79 16.47 -10.00 5.64
C LYS A 79 15.73 -9.91 6.98
N TYR A 80 15.03 -10.96 7.35
CA TYR A 80 14.44 -11.12 8.68
C TYR A 80 14.80 -12.50 9.23
N GLY A 81 14.81 -12.63 10.56
CA GLY A 81 15.19 -13.86 11.24
C GLY A 81 16.30 -13.64 12.26
N GLY A 82 16.36 -14.53 13.24
CA GLY A 82 17.29 -14.48 14.36
C GLY A 82 17.40 -15.87 14.97
N LYS A 83 18.08 -16.02 16.12
CA LYS A 83 18.32 -17.33 16.76
C LYS A 83 17.05 -18.18 17.01
N SER A 84 15.86 -17.57 17.02
CA SER A 84 14.58 -18.23 17.32
C SER A 84 13.57 -18.25 16.15
N ILE A 85 13.90 -17.70 14.98
CA ILE A 85 13.00 -17.63 13.81
C ILE A 85 13.80 -18.02 12.57
N GLN A 86 13.29 -18.94 11.75
CA GLN A 86 13.94 -19.34 10.51
C GLN A 86 14.31 -18.11 9.67
N PRO A 87 15.56 -18.00 9.21
CA PRO A 87 15.99 -16.87 8.39
C PRO A 87 15.20 -16.82 7.08
N GLY A 88 14.89 -15.60 6.65
CA GLY A 88 14.11 -15.34 5.46
C GLY A 88 14.28 -13.92 4.94
N TYR A 89 13.46 -13.58 3.96
CA TYR A 89 13.44 -12.29 3.30
C TYR A 89 12.02 -11.72 3.34
N VAL A 90 11.92 -10.41 3.57
CA VAL A 90 10.68 -9.64 3.42
C VAL A 90 10.88 -8.70 2.25
N LYS A 91 10.07 -8.85 1.20
CA LYS A 91 10.02 -7.92 0.07
C LYS A 91 8.79 -7.03 0.20
N MET A 92 9.01 -5.77 0.54
CA MET A 92 7.96 -4.75 0.62
C MET A 92 8.00 -3.85 -0.61
N CYS A 93 6.90 -3.79 -1.35
CA CYS A 93 6.74 -2.92 -2.51
C CYS A 93 5.71 -1.83 -2.21
N CYS A 94 6.03 -0.59 -2.57
CA CYS A 94 5.19 0.59 -2.39
C CYS A 94 4.89 1.25 -3.74
N CYS A 95 3.66 1.76 -3.91
CA CYS A 95 3.24 2.45 -5.12
C CYS A 95 2.08 3.42 -4.82
N ALA A 96 1.87 4.47 -5.63
CA ALA A 96 0.91 5.54 -5.35
C ALA A 96 -0.35 5.55 -6.23
N SER A 97 -0.65 4.46 -6.96
CA SER A 97 -1.79 4.40 -7.90
C SER A 97 -2.85 3.38 -7.48
N ASP A 98 -4.08 3.54 -7.95
CA ASP A 98 -5.19 2.66 -7.54
C ASP A 98 -4.97 1.19 -7.91
N GLY A 99 -4.92 0.33 -6.89
CA GLY A 99 -4.72 -1.11 -7.02
C GLY A 99 -3.36 -1.52 -7.57
N CYS A 100 -2.37 -0.63 -7.56
CA CYS A 100 -1.01 -0.90 -8.03
C CYS A 100 -0.31 -2.01 -7.24
N ASN A 101 -0.78 -2.31 -6.03
CA ASN A 101 -0.24 -3.38 -5.19
C ASN A 101 -0.72 -4.77 -5.60
N LYS A 102 -1.48 -4.94 -6.69
CA LYS A 102 -1.84 -6.27 -7.22
C LYS A 102 -0.64 -6.88 -7.96
N SER A 103 0.23 -7.59 -7.25
CA SER A 103 1.28 -8.47 -7.82
C SER A 103 0.83 -9.91 -7.98
#